data_AF-S7SYZ4-F1
#
_entry.id   AF-S7SYZ4-F1
#
_cell.length_a   1.000
_cell.length_b   1.000
_cell.length_c   1.000
_cell.angle_alpha   90.00
_cell.angle_beta   90.00
_cell.angle_gamma   90.00
#
_symmetry.space_group_name_H-M   'P 1'
#
loop_
_entity.id
_entity.type
_entity.pdbx_description
1 polymer ?
#
loop_
_entity_poly.entity_id
_entity_poly.type
_entity_poly.pdbx_seq_one_letter_code
_entity_poly.pdbx_strand_id
1 'polypeptide(L)'
;METPFGCLPRQAVREDCACFCAETDSVCLMLEWEGCAVGYPIVLHVRGRRAVVVGGGKVAARKIHGLLEAGAEIVMIAPEAEPELQALAAGGMIVWKKKRFDPDDLAEAFLVIAATNDRKVNEAVAQAATPGQLVNVVDDPERCDFHVPAVVRRGPLTIAVSTGGASPAVARRIRRQLEEKYGEEYGPYLQFLQRARDVVLREVEDAEGRKLLFQALAADSFRQRGRWDEELAQLLANEKERNGERGKEL
;
A
#
# COMPACT_ATOMS: atom_id res chain seq x y z
N MET A 1 -32.47 -15.99 24.77
CA MET A 1 -31.69 -17.22 24.55
C MET A 1 -31.38 -17.30 23.07
N GLU A 2 -30.14 -16.92 22.76
CA GLU A 2 -29.30 -17.20 21.59
C GLU A 2 -29.96 -17.61 20.26
N THR A 3 -29.80 -16.74 19.26
CA THR A 3 -29.85 -17.11 17.84
C THR A 3 -28.52 -17.74 17.41
N PRO A 4 -28.51 -18.82 16.62
CA PRO A 4 -27.29 -19.45 16.16
C PRO A 4 -26.70 -18.62 15.01
N PHE A 5 -25.49 -18.08 15.20
CA PHE A 5 -24.68 -17.52 14.12
C PHE A 5 -24.16 -18.67 13.25
N GLY A 6 -24.96 -19.07 12.25
CA GLY A 6 -24.49 -19.90 11.15
C GLY A 6 -23.52 -19.09 10.28
N CYS A 7 -22.25 -19.52 10.26
CA CYS A 7 -21.23 -18.97 9.39
C CYS A 7 -21.58 -19.32 7.93
N LEU A 8 -21.88 -18.31 7.11
CA LEU A 8 -22.08 -18.52 5.67
C LEU A 8 -20.72 -18.84 5.01
N PRO A 9 -20.65 -19.83 4.09
CA PRO A 9 -19.43 -20.12 3.34
C PRO A 9 -19.09 -18.97 2.38
N ARG A 10 -17.78 -18.76 2.14
CA ARG A 10 -17.15 -17.74 1.28
C ARG A 10 -17.55 -17.79 -0.21
N GLN A 11 -18.53 -18.61 -0.61
CA GLN A 11 -19.02 -18.76 -1.99
C GLN A 11 -20.47 -18.31 -2.09
N ALA A 12 -20.68 -17.03 -2.35
CA ALA A 12 -21.97 -16.53 -2.84
C ALA A 12 -21.78 -15.17 -3.54
N VAL A 13 -21.02 -15.14 -4.63
CA VAL A 13 -21.27 -14.13 -5.68
C VAL A 13 -22.47 -14.69 -6.45
N ARG A 14 -23.62 -14.04 -6.33
CA ARG A 14 -24.88 -14.47 -6.97
C ARG A 14 -24.73 -14.46 -8.49
N GLU A 15 -24.69 -15.65 -9.09
CA GLU A 15 -25.13 -15.88 -10.46
C GLU A 15 -26.67 -15.79 -10.44
N ASP A 16 -27.23 -14.70 -10.98
CA ASP A 16 -28.63 -14.54 -11.47
C ASP A 16 -29.07 -13.09 -11.29
N CYS A 17 -28.69 -12.24 -12.26
CA CYS A 17 -29.20 -10.88 -12.40
C CYS A 17 -30.26 -10.85 -13.52
N ALA A 18 -31.46 -11.35 -13.23
CA ALA A 18 -32.64 -11.06 -14.03
C ALA A 18 -33.31 -9.80 -13.44
N CYS A 19 -33.15 -8.66 -14.11
CA CYS A 19 -33.72 -7.39 -13.68
C CYS A 19 -35.22 -7.34 -14.03
N PHE A 20 -36.06 -7.17 -13.01
CA PHE A 20 -37.47 -6.79 -13.14
C PHE A 20 -37.55 -5.29 -12.83
N CYS A 21 -37.63 -4.45 -13.86
CA CYS A 21 -37.82 -3.01 -13.68
C CYS A 21 -39.28 -2.71 -13.34
N ALA A 22 -39.53 -2.20 -12.13
CA ALA A 22 -40.74 -1.47 -11.81
C ALA A 22 -40.37 0.00 -11.54
N GLU A 23 -40.99 0.88 -12.32
CA GLU A 23 -40.81 2.33 -12.35
C GLU A 23 -41.11 2.98 -10.99
N THR A 24 -40.22 3.88 -10.52
CA THR A 24 -40.51 5.31 -10.31
C THR A 24 -39.35 6.05 -9.61
N ASP A 25 -38.85 7.05 -10.32
CA ASP A 25 -38.25 8.33 -9.93
C ASP A 25 -37.19 8.47 -8.82
N SER A 26 -36.08 9.06 -9.27
CA SER A 26 -35.17 9.98 -8.56
C SER A 26 -34.13 9.40 -7.59
N VAL A 27 -33.03 8.85 -8.14
CA VAL A 27 -31.65 9.41 -8.12
C VAL A 27 -30.82 8.56 -9.11
N CYS A 28 -30.77 8.94 -10.39
CA CYS A 28 -29.89 8.28 -11.37
C CYS A 28 -28.58 9.08 -11.50
N LEU A 29 -27.69 8.92 -10.52
CA LEU A 29 -26.30 9.35 -10.62
C LEU A 29 -25.44 8.13 -10.96
N MET A 30 -25.21 7.93 -12.27
CA MET A 30 -24.04 7.28 -12.88
C MET A 30 -23.35 6.19 -12.05
N LEU A 31 -23.98 5.02 -11.93
CA LEU A 31 -23.30 3.79 -11.51
C LEU A 31 -23.73 2.62 -12.40
N GLU A 32 -23.70 2.81 -13.72
CA GLU A 32 -23.73 1.70 -14.68
C GLU A 32 -22.29 1.38 -15.10
N TRP A 33 -21.50 0.93 -14.13
CA TRP A 33 -20.42 -0.01 -14.39
C TRP A 33 -20.90 -1.35 -13.82
N GLU A 34 -21.73 -2.04 -14.61
CA GLU A 34 -22.30 -3.32 -14.23
C GLU A 34 -21.16 -4.32 -13.97
N GLY A 35 -20.93 -4.64 -12.68
CA GLY A 35 -20.36 -5.92 -12.28
C GLY A 35 -18.97 -5.96 -11.62
N CYS A 36 -18.26 -4.86 -11.39
CA CYS A 36 -16.96 -4.94 -10.69
C CYS A 36 -16.78 -3.83 -9.66
N ALA A 37 -16.85 -4.19 -8.37
CA ALA A 37 -16.56 -3.26 -7.28
C ALA A 37 -15.12 -2.74 -7.42
N VAL A 38 -14.94 -1.42 -7.44
CA VAL A 38 -13.61 -0.80 -7.52
C VAL A 38 -12.91 -0.98 -6.17
N GLY A 39 -11.68 -1.51 -6.19
CA GLY A 39 -10.91 -1.73 -4.97
C GLY A 39 -10.68 -0.43 -4.17
N TYR A 40 -10.67 -0.53 -2.84
CA TYR A 40 -10.43 0.60 -1.94
C TYR A 40 -8.91 0.79 -1.72
N PRO A 41 -8.32 1.92 -2.11
CA PRO A 41 -6.87 2.12 -2.01
C PRO A 41 -6.46 2.40 -0.56
N ILE A 42 -5.55 1.59 -0.05
CA ILE A 42 -4.93 1.77 1.28
C ILE A 42 -3.42 1.66 1.19
N VAL A 43 -2.72 2.34 2.09
CA VAL A 43 -1.29 2.12 2.33
C VAL A 43 -1.17 1.27 3.59
N LEU A 44 -0.71 0.02 3.44
CA LEU A 44 -0.62 -0.94 4.54
C LEU A 44 0.76 -0.89 5.20
N HIS A 45 0.81 -0.61 6.51
CA HIS A 45 2.03 -0.71 7.29
C HIS A 45 2.26 -2.15 7.78
N VAL A 46 3.33 -2.78 7.29
CA VAL A 46 3.67 -4.18 7.61
C VAL A 46 4.97 -4.32 8.39
N ARG A 47 5.57 -3.21 8.83
CA ARG A 47 6.83 -3.23 9.58
C ARG A 47 6.70 -4.07 10.85
N GLY A 48 7.55 -5.08 11.03
CA GLY A 48 7.51 -5.99 12.18
C GLY A 48 6.28 -6.91 12.21
N ARG A 49 5.50 -6.97 11.12
CA ARG A 49 4.35 -7.88 10.99
C ARG A 49 4.78 -9.11 10.23
N ARG A 50 4.33 -10.28 10.67
CA ARG A 50 4.61 -11.55 10.00
C ARG A 50 3.90 -11.63 8.65
N ALA A 51 4.67 -11.84 7.59
CA ALA A 51 4.18 -12.14 6.26
C ALA A 51 4.61 -13.56 5.85
N VAL A 52 3.66 -14.42 5.53
CA VAL A 52 3.93 -15.78 5.06
C VAL A 52 3.83 -15.82 3.54
N VAL A 53 4.88 -16.30 2.88
CA VAL A 53 4.91 -16.48 1.42
C VAL A 53 5.07 -17.97 1.11
N VAL A 54 4.06 -18.56 0.49
CA VAL A 54 4.06 -19.96 0.07
C VAL A 54 4.49 -20.03 -1.39
N GLY A 55 5.64 -20.65 -1.63
CA GLY A 55 6.32 -20.68 -2.93
C GLY A 55 7.70 -20.03 -2.88
N GLY A 56 8.63 -20.56 -3.69
CA GLY A 56 10.03 -20.12 -3.76
C GLY A 56 10.47 -19.72 -5.17
N GLY A 57 9.53 -19.51 -6.10
CA GLY A 57 9.85 -19.13 -7.48
C GLY A 57 9.98 -17.62 -7.69
N LYS A 58 10.19 -17.21 -8.95
CA LYS A 58 10.32 -15.79 -9.36
C LYS A 58 9.14 -14.90 -8.95
N VAL A 59 7.92 -15.45 -8.85
CA VAL A 59 6.77 -14.67 -8.37
C VAL A 59 6.90 -14.38 -6.88
N ALA A 60 7.22 -15.39 -6.08
CA ALA A 60 7.47 -15.25 -4.65
C ALA A 60 8.61 -14.27 -4.38
N ALA A 61 9.72 -14.34 -5.13
CA ALA A 61 10.84 -13.42 -4.99
C ALA A 61 10.44 -11.95 -5.15
N ARG A 62 9.70 -11.61 -6.20
CA ARG A 62 9.20 -10.23 -6.41
C ARG A 62 8.33 -9.74 -5.24
N LYS A 63 7.53 -10.62 -4.64
CA LYS A 63 6.68 -10.28 -3.49
C LYS A 63 7.52 -10.12 -2.22
N ILE A 64 8.48 -11.02 -2.00
CA ILE A 64 9.40 -11.00 -0.86
C ILE A 64 10.23 -9.70 -0.87
N HIS A 65 10.78 -9.28 -2.01
CA HIS A 65 11.48 -7.99 -2.10
C HIS A 65 10.59 -6.81 -1.70
N GLY A 66 9.36 -6.74 -2.22
CA GLY A 66 8.43 -5.67 -1.86
C GLY A 66 8.04 -5.65 -0.39
N LEU A 67 7.97 -6.83 0.25
CA LEU A 67 7.70 -6.98 1.68
C LEU A 67 8.93 -6.63 2.56
N LEU A 68 10.14 -7.01 2.12
CA LEU A 68 11.40 -6.64 2.80
C LEU A 68 11.59 -5.13 2.81
N GLU A 69 11.38 -4.46 1.66
CA GLU A 69 11.43 -3.00 1.56
C GLU A 69 10.42 -2.32 2.50
N ALA A 70 9.29 -2.97 2.77
CA ALA A 70 8.27 -2.48 3.70
C ALA A 70 8.53 -2.89 5.17
N GLY A 71 9.60 -3.64 5.44
CA GLY A 71 10.02 -4.05 6.78
C GLY A 71 9.24 -5.21 7.39
N ALA A 72 8.57 -6.04 6.59
CA ALA A 72 7.85 -7.21 7.07
C ALA A 72 8.81 -8.30 7.59
N GLU A 73 8.35 -9.08 8.57
CA GLU A 73 9.03 -10.29 9.03
C GLU A 73 8.56 -11.46 8.17
N ILE A 74 9.42 -11.95 7.28
CA ILE A 74 9.01 -12.87 6.23
C ILE A 74 9.33 -14.32 6.59
N VAL A 75 8.32 -15.18 6.46
CA VAL A 75 8.47 -16.64 6.50
C VAL A 75 8.12 -17.19 5.12
N MET A 76 9.10 -17.77 4.43
CA MET A 76 8.91 -18.44 3.15
C MET A 76 8.73 -19.95 3.37
N ILE A 77 7.68 -20.52 2.79
CA ILE A 77 7.40 -21.96 2.80
C ILE A 77 7.54 -22.50 1.39
N ALA A 78 8.60 -23.28 1.14
CA ALA A 78 8.79 -23.90 -0.16
C ALA A 78 9.80 -25.06 -0.06
N PRO A 79 9.58 -26.21 -0.74
CA PRO A 79 10.58 -27.28 -0.82
C PRO A 79 11.89 -26.84 -1.49
N GLU A 80 11.77 -25.95 -2.46
CA GLU A 80 12.85 -25.38 -3.26
C GLU A 80 12.62 -23.88 -3.45
N ALA A 81 13.71 -23.14 -3.63
CA ALA A 81 13.67 -21.70 -3.83
C ALA A 81 14.71 -21.25 -4.85
N GLU A 82 14.44 -20.16 -5.55
CA GLU A 82 15.40 -19.49 -6.44
C GLU A 82 16.68 -19.11 -5.68
N PRO A 83 17.87 -19.10 -6.33
CA PRO A 83 19.13 -18.80 -5.66
C PRO A 83 19.14 -17.47 -4.88
N GLU A 84 18.46 -16.45 -5.39
CA GLU A 84 18.33 -15.15 -4.71
C GLU A 84 17.60 -15.26 -3.35
N LEU A 85 16.56 -16.08 -3.29
CA LEU A 85 15.79 -16.33 -2.07
C LEU A 85 16.57 -17.18 -1.07
N GLN A 86 17.37 -18.13 -1.56
CA GLN A 86 18.29 -18.89 -0.71
C GLN A 86 19.35 -17.98 -0.08
N ALA A 87 19.89 -17.03 -0.85
CA ALA A 87 20.86 -16.06 -0.34
C ALA A 87 20.24 -15.13 0.72
N LEU A 88 19.00 -14.67 0.52
CA LEU A 88 18.27 -13.88 1.52
C LEU A 88 18.06 -14.67 2.82
N ALA A 89 17.70 -15.95 2.71
CA ALA A 89 17.53 -16.82 3.87
C ALA A 89 18.85 -17.07 4.61
N ALA A 90 19.93 -17.34 3.87
CA ALA A 90 21.27 -17.52 4.43
C ALA A 90 21.79 -16.24 5.11
N GLY A 91 21.44 -15.07 4.59
CA GLY A 91 21.73 -13.76 5.19
C GLY A 91 20.83 -13.39 6.37
N GLY A 92 19.87 -14.24 6.77
CA GLY A 92 18.96 -13.98 7.88
C GLY A 92 17.88 -12.93 7.58
N MET A 93 17.70 -12.53 6.32
CA MET A 93 16.69 -11.54 5.92
C MET A 93 15.28 -12.13 5.91
N ILE A 94 15.16 -13.44 5.69
CA ILE A 94 13.90 -14.18 5.71
C ILE A 94 14.08 -15.52 6.43
N VAL A 95 13.01 -16.04 7.01
CA VAL A 95 12.98 -17.43 7.52
C VAL A 95 12.52 -18.35 6.40
N TRP A 96 13.34 -19.31 6.00
CA TRP A 96 12.94 -20.32 5.00
C TRP A 96 12.62 -21.66 5.67
N LYS A 97 11.34 -22.07 5.63
CA LYS A 97 10.95 -23.45 5.94
C LYS A 97 11.00 -24.30 4.67
N LYS A 98 12.03 -25.13 4.56
CA LYS A 98 12.25 -26.04 3.42
C LYS A 98 11.32 -27.26 3.49
N LYS A 99 10.02 -27.03 3.33
CA LYS A 99 8.95 -28.03 3.39
C LYS A 99 7.82 -27.70 2.41
N ARG A 100 6.90 -28.65 2.24
CA ARG A 100 5.59 -28.38 1.61
C ARG A 100 4.71 -27.61 2.59
N PHE A 101 3.75 -26.87 2.05
CA PHE A 101 2.78 -26.11 2.84
C PHE A 101 1.97 -27.00 3.78
N ASP A 102 1.80 -26.52 5.01
CA ASP A 102 0.86 -27.05 5.99
C ASP A 102 0.00 -25.88 6.54
N PRO A 103 -1.30 -26.06 6.82
CA PRO A 103 -2.16 -24.99 7.36
C PRO A 103 -1.60 -24.29 8.60
N ASP A 104 -0.90 -25.01 9.50
CA ASP A 104 -0.32 -24.44 10.71
C ASP A 104 0.82 -23.46 10.40
N ASP A 105 1.39 -23.50 9.19
CA ASP A 105 2.40 -22.53 8.76
C ASP A 105 1.84 -21.10 8.62
N LEU A 106 0.51 -20.94 8.53
CA LEU A 106 -0.14 -19.61 8.51
C LEU A 106 -0.35 -19.03 9.91
N ALA A 107 0.01 -19.75 10.98
CA ALA A 107 -0.16 -19.27 12.34
C ALA A 107 0.50 -17.88 12.55
N GLU A 108 -0.28 -16.96 13.11
CA GLU A 108 0.10 -15.57 13.41
C GLU A 108 0.46 -14.72 12.17
N ALA A 109 0.24 -15.23 10.96
CA ALA A 109 0.46 -14.43 9.76
C ALA A 109 -0.52 -13.26 9.73
N PHE A 110 -0.01 -12.05 9.54
CA PHE A 110 -0.85 -10.90 9.23
C PHE A 110 -1.21 -10.86 7.75
N LEU A 111 -0.26 -11.26 6.91
CA LEU A 111 -0.37 -11.24 5.46
C LEU A 111 0.12 -12.57 4.90
N VAL A 112 -0.65 -13.15 3.97
CA VAL A 112 -0.38 -14.45 3.36
C VAL A 112 -0.35 -14.28 1.84
N ILE A 113 0.70 -14.80 1.19
CA ILE A 113 0.82 -14.81 -0.26
C ILE A 113 1.00 -16.24 -0.75
N ALA A 114 0.07 -16.72 -1.58
CA ALA A 114 0.20 -17.98 -2.30
C ALA A 114 0.76 -17.71 -3.70
N ALA A 115 2.01 -18.11 -3.94
CA ALA A 115 2.76 -17.83 -5.16
C ALA A 115 3.44 -19.09 -5.71
N THR A 116 2.74 -20.21 -5.70
CA THR A 116 3.22 -21.49 -6.27
C THR A 116 2.68 -21.72 -7.68
N ASN A 117 3.32 -22.61 -8.44
CA ASN A 117 2.80 -23.10 -9.72
C ASN A 117 1.73 -24.20 -9.55
N ASP A 118 1.48 -24.67 -8.33
CA ASP A 118 0.48 -25.69 -8.03
C ASP A 118 -0.81 -25.02 -7.55
N ARG A 119 -1.82 -25.02 -8.42
CA ARG A 119 -3.13 -24.45 -8.11
C ARG A 119 -3.76 -25.06 -6.85
N LYS A 120 -3.58 -26.36 -6.61
CA LYS A 120 -4.14 -27.02 -5.41
C LYS A 120 -3.50 -26.52 -4.14
N VAL A 121 -2.19 -26.25 -4.16
CA VAL A 121 -1.49 -25.64 -3.03
C VAL A 121 -1.99 -24.21 -2.81
N ASN A 122 -2.14 -23.42 -3.87
CA ASN A 122 -2.64 -22.05 -3.76
C ASN A 122 -4.08 -22.00 -3.19
N GLU A 123 -4.95 -22.90 -3.62
CA GLU A 123 -6.30 -23.07 -3.08
C GLU A 123 -6.28 -23.49 -1.60
N ALA A 124 -5.41 -24.44 -1.22
CA ALA A 124 -5.26 -24.87 0.16
C ALA A 124 -4.78 -23.74 1.08
N VAL A 125 -3.85 -22.89 0.61
CA VAL A 125 -3.39 -21.70 1.36
C VAL A 125 -4.55 -20.73 1.59
N ALA A 126 -5.35 -20.45 0.55
CA ALA A 126 -6.49 -19.55 0.66
C ALA A 126 -7.59 -20.07 1.61
N GLN A 127 -7.79 -21.40 1.65
CA GLN A 127 -8.73 -22.06 2.55
C GLN A 127 -8.25 -22.10 4.01
N ALA A 128 -6.94 -22.26 4.22
CA ALA A 128 -6.34 -22.31 5.55
C ALA A 128 -6.29 -20.93 6.25
N ALA A 129 -6.38 -19.84 5.49
CA ALA A 129 -6.31 -18.50 6.04
C ALA A 129 -7.53 -18.19 6.94
N THR A 130 -7.25 -17.64 8.13
CA THR A 130 -8.28 -17.31 9.13
C THR A 130 -8.78 -15.86 8.98
N PRO A 131 -9.93 -15.50 9.58
CA PRO A 131 -10.37 -14.10 9.62
C PRO A 131 -9.29 -13.17 10.16
N GLY A 132 -9.12 -12.01 9.49
CA GLY A 132 -8.10 -11.02 9.85
C GLY A 132 -6.74 -11.21 9.17
N GLN A 133 -6.50 -12.34 8.50
CA GLN A 133 -5.33 -12.53 7.64
C GLN A 133 -5.64 -12.01 6.24
N LEU A 134 -4.78 -11.13 5.72
CA LEU A 134 -4.91 -10.64 4.35
C LEU A 134 -4.29 -11.65 3.38
N VAL A 135 -5.07 -12.16 2.44
CA VAL A 135 -4.64 -13.18 1.48
C VAL A 135 -4.46 -12.59 0.09
N ASN A 136 -3.34 -12.92 -0.56
CA ASN A 136 -3.11 -12.70 -1.98
C ASN A 136 -2.76 -14.03 -2.65
N VAL A 137 -3.65 -14.51 -3.51
CA VAL A 137 -3.39 -15.68 -4.36
C VAL A 137 -2.96 -15.19 -5.74
N VAL A 138 -1.76 -15.57 -6.16
CA VAL A 138 -1.26 -15.21 -7.50
C VAL A 138 -2.17 -15.82 -8.56
N ASP A 139 -2.54 -14.99 -9.54
CA ASP A 139 -3.37 -15.33 -10.70
C ASP A 139 -4.79 -15.85 -10.37
N ASP A 140 -5.26 -15.66 -9.12
CA ASP A 140 -6.64 -15.94 -8.70
C ASP A 140 -7.23 -14.72 -7.95
N PRO A 141 -7.79 -13.73 -8.69
CA PRO A 141 -8.33 -12.52 -8.10
C PRO A 141 -9.51 -12.75 -7.16
N GLU A 142 -10.31 -13.79 -7.39
CA GLU A 142 -11.52 -14.08 -6.61
C GLU A 142 -11.18 -14.52 -5.17
N ARG A 143 -9.98 -15.04 -4.95
CA ARG A 143 -9.47 -15.45 -3.63
C ARG A 143 -8.54 -14.42 -2.98
N CYS A 144 -8.44 -13.21 -3.53
CA CYS A 144 -7.60 -12.15 -3.00
C CYS A 144 -8.40 -11.15 -2.14
N ASP A 145 -7.91 -10.84 -0.94
CA ASP A 145 -8.38 -9.68 -0.16
C ASP A 145 -7.75 -8.37 -0.67
N PHE A 146 -6.60 -8.46 -1.34
CA PHE A 146 -5.89 -7.31 -1.90
C PHE A 146 -5.08 -7.68 -3.14
N HIS A 147 -4.80 -6.67 -3.97
CA HIS A 147 -3.86 -6.76 -5.07
C HIS A 147 -2.63 -5.92 -4.80
N VAL A 148 -1.47 -6.38 -5.28
CA VAL A 148 -0.24 -5.59 -5.23
C VAL A 148 -0.14 -4.76 -6.51
N PRO A 149 -0.28 -3.42 -6.43
CA PRO A 149 -0.27 -2.55 -7.61
C PRO A 149 1.14 -2.42 -8.20
N ALA A 150 1.24 -1.76 -9.35
CA ALA A 150 2.51 -1.25 -9.84
C ALA A 150 2.89 0.00 -9.02
N VAL A 151 4.10 0.04 -8.45
CA VAL A 151 4.50 1.08 -7.49
C VAL A 151 5.76 1.81 -7.94
N VAL A 152 5.75 3.14 -7.83
CA VAL A 152 6.96 4.00 -7.85
C VAL A 152 7.31 4.36 -6.41
N ARG A 153 8.58 4.22 -6.02
CA ARG A 153 9.10 4.59 -4.71
C ARG A 153 10.25 5.58 -4.84
N ARG A 154 10.19 6.71 -4.12
CA ARG A 154 11.26 7.72 -3.98
C ARG A 154 11.36 8.12 -2.52
N GLY A 155 12.18 7.41 -1.74
CA GLY A 155 12.17 7.55 -0.28
C GLY A 155 10.74 7.38 0.28
N PRO A 156 10.17 8.40 0.97
CA PRO A 156 8.81 8.32 1.51
C PRO A 156 7.69 8.53 0.47
N LEU A 157 7.99 8.95 -0.77
CA LEU A 157 6.98 9.02 -1.84
C LEU A 157 6.64 7.61 -2.32
N THR A 158 5.36 7.27 -2.27
CA THR A 158 4.82 6.05 -2.88
C THR A 158 3.69 6.43 -3.83
N ILE A 159 3.81 6.04 -5.09
CA ILE A 159 2.74 6.19 -6.09
C ILE A 159 2.32 4.80 -6.55
N ALA A 160 1.06 4.43 -6.29
CA ALA A 160 0.50 3.15 -6.68
C ALA A 160 -0.44 3.29 -7.88
N VAL A 161 -0.26 2.43 -8.88
CA VAL A 161 -1.10 2.35 -10.08
C VAL A 161 -1.80 1.00 -10.10
N SER A 162 -3.13 1.04 -10.03
CA SER A 162 -4.02 -0.12 -10.19
C SER A 162 -4.91 0.09 -11.40
N THR A 163 -5.21 -1.00 -12.11
CA THR A 163 -6.18 -1.02 -13.23
C THR A 163 -7.40 -1.88 -12.89
N GLY A 164 -7.64 -2.18 -11.61
CA GLY A 164 -8.73 -3.06 -11.19
C GLY A 164 -8.63 -4.47 -11.79
N GLY A 165 -7.41 -4.94 -12.07
CA GLY A 165 -7.17 -6.22 -12.76
C GLY A 165 -7.25 -6.17 -14.29
N ALA A 166 -7.77 -5.09 -14.88
CA ALA A 166 -8.03 -5.03 -16.33
C ALA A 166 -6.77 -5.14 -17.19
N SER A 167 -5.65 -4.54 -16.76
CA SER A 167 -4.39 -4.65 -17.51
C SER A 167 -3.15 -4.36 -16.67
N PRO A 168 -2.39 -5.40 -16.27
CA PRO A 168 -1.07 -5.24 -15.66
C PRO A 168 -0.06 -4.53 -16.58
N ALA A 169 -0.19 -4.70 -17.90
CA ALA A 169 0.69 -4.07 -18.88
C ALA A 169 0.51 -2.54 -18.91
N VAL A 170 -0.74 -2.06 -18.89
CA VAL A 170 -1.04 -0.63 -18.80
C VAL A 170 -0.58 -0.05 -17.46
N ALA A 171 -0.82 -0.74 -16.35
CA ALA A 171 -0.34 -0.33 -15.03
C ALA A 171 1.18 -0.14 -15.01
N ARG A 172 1.94 -1.07 -15.60
CA ARG A 172 3.41 -0.96 -15.74
C ARG A 172 3.83 0.21 -16.63
N ARG A 173 3.10 0.49 -17.72
CA ARG A 173 3.40 1.63 -18.61
C ARG A 173 3.24 2.95 -17.87
N ILE A 174 2.12 3.15 -17.17
CA ILE A 174 1.86 4.36 -16.37
C ILE A 174 2.91 4.49 -15.27
N ARG A 175 3.24 3.40 -14.56
CA ARG A 175 4.31 3.38 -13.55
C ARG A 175 5.64 3.91 -14.12
N ARG A 176 6.05 3.47 -15.31
CA ARG A 176 7.29 3.96 -15.95
C ARG A 176 7.24 5.45 -16.29
N GLN A 177 6.11 5.95 -16.80
CA GLN A 177 5.94 7.39 -17.06
C GLN A 177 6.04 8.22 -15.76
N LEU A 178 5.52 7.67 -14.65
CA LEU A 178 5.64 8.30 -13.34
C LEU A 178 7.07 8.22 -12.78
N GLU A 179 7.82 7.17 -13.08
CA GLU A 179 9.24 7.06 -12.71
C GLU A 179 10.09 8.17 -13.37
N GLU A 180 9.78 8.53 -14.62
CA GLU A 180 10.43 9.63 -15.35
C GLU A 180 10.02 11.02 -14.81
N LYS A 181 8.75 11.17 -14.42
CA LYS A 181 8.20 12.45 -13.94
C LYS A 181 8.57 12.77 -12.48
N TYR A 182 8.64 11.76 -11.63
CA TYR A 182 8.95 11.89 -10.21
C TYR A 182 10.30 11.22 -9.94
N GLY A 183 11.38 12.00 -10.01
CA GLY A 183 12.74 11.49 -9.85
C GLY A 183 13.15 11.24 -8.39
N GLU A 184 14.39 10.81 -8.21
CA GLU A 184 14.98 10.50 -6.89
C GLU A 184 15.11 11.71 -5.97
N GLU A 185 15.06 12.93 -6.50
CA GLU A 185 15.07 14.18 -5.74
C GLU A 185 13.90 14.32 -4.76
N TYR A 186 12.77 13.64 -5.03
CA TYR A 186 11.61 13.63 -4.12
C TYR A 186 11.93 12.92 -2.80
N GLY A 187 12.88 11.99 -2.78
CA GLY A 187 13.27 11.26 -1.57
C GLY A 187 13.77 12.21 -0.47
N PRO A 188 14.93 12.88 -0.68
CA PRO A 188 15.46 13.86 0.27
C PRO A 188 14.51 15.02 0.56
N TYR A 189 13.77 15.49 -0.46
CA TYR A 189 12.82 16.60 -0.32
C TYR A 189 11.69 16.30 0.66
N LEU A 190 11.04 15.14 0.53
CA LEU A 190 9.96 14.79 1.44
C LEU A 190 10.47 14.46 2.85
N GLN A 191 11.68 13.92 2.98
CA GLN A 191 12.32 13.76 4.30
C GLN A 191 12.58 15.12 4.96
N PHE A 192 12.98 16.14 4.19
CA PHE A 192 13.06 17.51 4.68
C PHE A 192 11.68 18.01 5.11
N LEU A 193 10.64 17.87 4.28
CA LEU A 193 9.29 18.33 4.64
C LEU A 193 8.74 17.68 5.91
N GLN A 194 9.07 16.41 6.18
CA GLN A 194 8.74 15.75 7.44
C GLN A 194 9.35 16.49 8.65
N ARG A 195 10.65 16.82 8.59
CA ARG A 195 11.32 17.58 9.66
C ARG A 195 10.80 19.02 9.76
N ALA A 196 10.58 19.66 8.62
CA ALA A 196 10.06 21.03 8.55
C ALA A 196 8.66 21.14 9.17
N ARG A 197 7.83 20.11 9.02
CA ARG A 197 6.51 20.04 9.65
C ARG A 197 6.59 20.18 11.16
N ASP A 198 7.51 19.46 11.81
CA ASP A 198 7.68 19.51 13.26
C ASP A 198 8.12 20.90 13.72
N VAL A 199 9.01 21.55 12.97
CA VAL A 199 9.45 22.92 13.25
C VAL A 199 8.29 23.91 13.13
N VAL A 200 7.53 23.87 12.03
CA VAL A 200 6.40 24.79 11.79
C VAL A 200 5.32 24.62 12.87
N LEU A 201 4.99 23.38 13.25
CA LEU A 201 4.01 23.12 14.30
C LEU A 201 4.45 23.65 15.68
N ARG A 202 5.76 23.65 15.95
CA ARG A 202 6.33 24.14 17.20
C ARG A 202 6.47 25.67 17.24
N GLU A 203 6.89 26.29 16.15
CA GLU A 203 7.27 27.71 16.11
C GLU A 203 6.12 28.65 15.73
N VAL A 204 5.07 28.13 15.10
CA VAL A 204 3.92 28.93 14.62
C VAL A 204 2.67 28.47 15.33
N GLU A 205 2.02 29.40 16.04
CA GLU A 205 0.85 29.09 16.87
C GLU A 205 -0.44 29.08 16.07
N ASP A 206 -0.61 30.05 15.16
CA ASP A 206 -1.87 30.26 14.45
C ASP A 206 -2.04 29.34 13.22
N ALA A 207 -3.29 28.97 12.95
CA ALA A 207 -3.62 28.02 11.90
C ALA A 207 -3.37 28.57 10.48
N GLU A 208 -3.55 29.88 10.26
CA GLU A 208 -3.40 30.47 8.93
C GLU A 208 -1.93 30.59 8.55
N GLY A 209 -1.06 31.01 9.49
CA GLY A 209 0.39 31.01 9.32
C GLY A 209 0.94 29.62 8.99
N ARG A 210 0.52 28.58 9.73
CA ARG A 210 0.89 27.18 9.43
C ARG A 210 0.46 26.77 8.02
N LYS A 211 -0.78 27.09 7.63
CA LYS A 211 -1.31 26.76 6.30
C LYS A 211 -0.51 27.44 5.19
N LEU A 212 -0.21 28.74 5.32
CA LEU A 212 0.57 29.49 4.34
C LEU A 212 2.00 28.94 4.21
N LEU A 213 2.64 28.60 5.33
CA LEU A 213 3.96 27.98 5.32
C LEU A 213 3.93 26.61 4.65
N PHE A 214 2.97 25.74 4.96
CA PHE A 214 2.87 24.44 4.30
C PHE A 214 2.61 24.56 2.80
N GLN A 215 1.83 25.55 2.36
CA GLN A 215 1.64 25.84 0.94
C GLN A 215 2.94 26.32 0.27
N ALA A 216 3.70 27.20 0.91
CA ALA A 216 4.98 27.68 0.41
C ALA A 216 6.01 26.54 0.30
N LEU A 217 6.11 25.71 1.34
CA LEU A 217 7.01 24.56 1.38
C LEU A 217 6.65 23.49 0.35
N ALA A 218 5.37 23.35 -0.02
CA ALA A 218 4.92 22.36 -1.00
C ALA A 218 5.11 22.81 -2.46
N ALA A 219 5.41 24.09 -2.72
CA ALA A 219 5.52 24.63 -4.06
C ALA A 219 6.70 24.02 -4.84
N ASP A 220 6.51 23.76 -6.14
CA ASP A 220 7.57 23.25 -7.02
C ASP A 220 8.80 24.17 -7.04
N SER A 221 8.58 25.49 -6.98
CA SER A 221 9.66 26.48 -6.92
C SER A 221 10.53 26.35 -5.67
N PHE A 222 9.95 25.99 -4.52
CA PHE A 222 10.68 25.73 -3.30
C PHE A 222 11.52 24.45 -3.43
N ARG A 223 10.91 23.35 -3.94
CA ARG A 223 11.64 22.10 -4.21
C ARG A 223 12.86 22.34 -5.09
N GLN A 224 12.68 23.03 -6.22
CA GLN A 224 13.70 23.19 -7.27
C GLN A 224 14.92 24.03 -6.84
N ARG A 225 14.80 24.93 -5.86
CA ARG A 225 15.91 25.77 -5.40
C ARG A 225 16.95 25.03 -4.55
N GLY A 226 16.54 23.95 -3.88
CA GLY A 226 17.43 23.08 -3.09
C GLY A 226 18.01 23.68 -1.80
N ARG A 227 17.77 24.96 -1.47
CA ARG A 227 18.23 25.64 -0.24
C ARG A 227 17.20 25.58 0.87
N TRP A 228 16.68 24.38 1.13
CA TRP A 228 15.45 24.21 1.90
C TRP A 228 15.53 24.69 3.35
N ASP A 229 16.65 24.43 4.05
CA ASP A 229 16.82 24.85 5.44
C ASP A 229 16.91 26.38 5.58
N GLU A 230 17.67 27.04 4.68
CA GLU A 230 17.78 28.50 4.64
C GLU A 230 16.44 29.17 4.33
N GLU A 231 15.72 28.65 3.33
CA GLU A 231 14.42 29.21 2.94
C GLU A 231 13.35 28.98 4.02
N LEU A 232 13.35 27.84 4.72
CA LEU A 232 12.47 27.62 5.87
C LEU A 232 12.75 28.62 6.99
N ALA A 233 14.03 28.86 7.31
CA ALA A 233 14.41 29.83 8.34
C ALA A 233 13.90 31.24 7.99
N GLN A 234 14.03 31.65 6.73
CA GLN A 234 13.53 32.94 6.25
C GLN A 234 12.00 33.02 6.33
N LEU A 235 11.29 31.97 5.91
CA LEU A 235 9.83 31.93 5.96
C LEU A 235 9.30 32.02 7.41
N LEU A 236 9.96 31.36 8.35
CA LEU A 236 9.62 31.45 9.78
C LEU A 236 9.89 32.84 10.35
N ALA A 237 10.99 33.49 9.97
CA ALA A 237 11.29 34.86 10.40
C ALA A 237 10.21 35.84 9.92
N ASN A 238 9.84 35.77 8.64
CA ASN A 238 8.79 36.62 8.05
C ASN A 238 7.43 36.41 8.74
N GLU A 239 7.09 35.18 9.13
CA GLU A 239 5.84 34.88 9.83
C GLU A 239 5.83 35.48 11.25
N LYS A 240 6.96 35.42 11.97
CA LYS A 240 7.11 36.04 13.29
C LYS A 240 6.96 37.56 13.24
N GLU A 241 7.51 38.20 12.22
CA GLU A 241 7.35 39.65 11.98
C GLU A 241 5.88 40.01 11.75
N ARG A 242 5.19 39.27 10.87
CA ARG A 242 3.77 39.50 10.55
C ARG A 242 2.85 39.36 11.77
N ASN A 243 3.11 38.39 12.64
CA ASN A 243 2.34 38.21 13.88
C ASN A 243 2.69 39.29 14.93
N GLY A 244 3.93 39.74 14.99
CA GLY A 244 4.35 40.87 15.84
C GLY A 244 3.72 42.21 15.45
N GLU A 245 3.44 42.42 14.16
CA GLU A 245 2.72 43.60 13.66
C GLU A 245 1.22 43.53 13.98
N ARG A 246 0.57 42.37 13.76
CA ARG A 246 -0.85 42.17 14.11
C ARG A 246 -1.14 42.29 15.60
N GLY A 247 -0.20 41.89 16.46
CA GLY A 247 -0.33 42.03 17.91
C GLY A 247 -0.20 43.47 18.44
N LYS A 248 0.27 44.42 17.61
CA LYS A 248 0.39 45.84 17.97
C LYS A 248 -0.82 46.67 17.54
N GLU A 249 -1.69 46.14 16.69
CA GLU A 249 -2.91 46.81 16.18
C GLU A 249 -4.18 46.45 16.98
N LEU A 250 -4.07 45.56 17.98
CA LEU A 250 -5.13 45.16 18.92
C LEU A 250 -4.91 45.79 20.29
#